data_AF-A0A0P6VIW1-F1
#
_entry.id   AF-A0A0P6VIW1-F1
#
_cell.length_a   1.000
_cell.length_b   1.000
_cell.length_c   1.000
_cell.angle_alpha   90.00
_cell.angle_beta   90.00
_cell.angle_gamma   90.00
#
_symmetry.space_group_name_H-M   'P 1'
#
loop_
_entity.id
_entity.type
_entity.pdbx_description
1 polymer ?
#
loop_
_entity_poly.entity_id
_entity_poly.type
_entity_poly.pdbx_seq_one_letter_code
_entity_poly.pdbx_strand_id
1 'polypeptide(L)'
;MTSPVDDRKRDFLLLNVFVLAQHGYIDRAATLVEALHELGDASPEVLLARSIMRFFRADWSGALACLDDLDRIDPLERFGRYKLDDRQRMRRYIKARCLYELGEKARARDAVEGYLRHGSGEGEGE
;
A
#
# COMPACT_ATOMS: atom_id res chain seq x y z
N MET A 1 18.90 -12.89 -4.39
CA MET A 1 18.43 -13.68 -5.56
C MET A 1 17.91 -12.69 -6.58
N THR A 2 18.38 -12.77 -7.82
CA THR A 2 17.94 -11.89 -8.91
C THR A 2 16.56 -12.36 -9.37
N SER A 3 15.56 -11.46 -9.39
CA SER A 3 14.22 -11.80 -9.89
C SER A 3 14.31 -12.35 -11.32
N PRO A 4 13.60 -13.43 -11.67
CA PRO A 4 13.60 -13.99 -13.02
C PRO A 4 12.82 -13.13 -14.03
N VAL A 5 12.19 -12.05 -13.57
CA VAL A 5 11.37 -11.14 -14.37
C VAL A 5 12.17 -9.87 -14.64
N ASP A 6 12.37 -9.53 -15.91
CA ASP A 6 12.96 -8.24 -16.30
C ASP A 6 12.01 -7.06 -16.00
N ASP A 7 12.54 -5.84 -15.93
CA ASP A 7 11.76 -4.66 -15.56
C ASP A 7 10.53 -4.44 -16.46
N ARG A 8 10.66 -4.71 -17.76
CA ARG A 8 9.54 -4.53 -18.71
C ARG A 8 8.41 -5.51 -18.43
N LYS A 9 8.73 -6.79 -18.19
CA LYS A 9 7.73 -7.80 -17.82
C LYS A 9 7.11 -7.49 -16.47
N ARG A 10 7.90 -7.02 -15.50
CA ARG A 10 7.39 -6.59 -14.19
C ARG A 10 6.39 -5.45 -14.34
N ASP A 11 6.75 -4.40 -15.06
CA ASP A 11 5.87 -3.24 -15.26
C ASP A 11 4.58 -3.63 -16.00
N PHE A 12 4.68 -4.52 -16.99
CA PHE A 12 3.50 -5.08 -17.66
C PHE A 12 2.59 -5.88 -16.70
N LEU A 13 3.17 -6.68 -15.81
CA LEU A 13 2.40 -7.43 -14.81
C LEU A 13 1.74 -6.50 -13.79
N LEU A 14 2.43 -5.46 -13.31
CA LEU A 14 1.85 -4.45 -12.41
C LEU A 14 0.72 -3.67 -13.08
N LEU A 15 0.85 -3.33 -14.36
CA LEU A 15 -0.24 -2.73 -15.13
C LEU A 15 -1.45 -3.67 -15.22
N ASN A 16 -1.24 -4.97 -15.45
CA ASN A 16 -2.32 -5.95 -15.46
C ASN A 16 -3.01 -6.07 -14.09
N VAL A 17 -2.24 -6.04 -12.98
CA VAL A 17 -2.80 -6.00 -11.62
C VAL A 17 -3.73 -4.80 -11.47
N PHE A 18 -3.30 -3.61 -11.90
CA PHE A 18 -4.13 -2.40 -11.86
C PHE A 18 -5.41 -2.55 -12.69
N VAL A 19 -5.31 -2.99 -13.96
CA VAL A 19 -6.47 -3.18 -14.85
C VAL A 19 -7.46 -4.20 -14.27
N LEU A 20 -6.97 -5.33 -13.78
CA LEU A 20 -7.81 -6.35 -13.16
C LEU A 20 -8.53 -5.81 -11.93
N ALA A 21 -7.84 -5.09 -11.07
CA ALA A 21 -8.43 -4.47 -9.88
C ALA A 21 -9.51 -3.45 -10.23
N GLN A 22 -9.26 -2.60 -11.24
CA GLN A 22 -10.24 -1.61 -11.74
C GLN A 22 -11.53 -2.26 -12.25
N HIS A 23 -11.42 -3.44 -12.86
CA HIS A 23 -12.59 -4.20 -13.33
C HIS A 23 -13.20 -5.13 -12.26
N GLY A 24 -12.77 -5.02 -11.00
CA GLY A 24 -13.30 -5.82 -9.90
C GLY A 24 -12.81 -7.27 -9.87
N TYR A 25 -11.85 -7.65 -10.72
CA TYR A 25 -11.21 -8.97 -10.69
C TYR A 25 -10.14 -9.06 -9.60
N ILE A 26 -10.53 -8.73 -8.36
CA ILE A 26 -9.63 -8.62 -7.20
C ILE A 26 -8.86 -9.92 -7.00
N ASP A 27 -9.51 -11.07 -7.16
CA ASP A 27 -8.83 -12.34 -6.93
C ASP A 27 -7.71 -12.63 -7.93
N ARG A 28 -7.92 -12.28 -9.19
CA ARG A 28 -6.91 -12.47 -10.24
C ARG A 28 -5.76 -11.49 -10.06
N ALA A 29 -6.08 -10.23 -9.76
CA ALA A 29 -5.08 -9.20 -9.47
C ALA A 29 -4.21 -9.61 -8.26
N ALA A 30 -4.85 -10.12 -7.21
CA ALA A 30 -4.16 -10.62 -6.02
C ALA A 30 -3.27 -11.83 -6.31
N THR A 31 -3.73 -12.81 -7.10
CA THR A 31 -2.87 -13.94 -7.51
C THR A 31 -1.63 -13.49 -8.26
N LEU A 32 -1.76 -12.52 -9.18
CA LEU A 32 -0.61 -12.02 -9.94
C LEU A 32 0.40 -11.29 -9.06
N VAL A 33 -0.05 -10.46 -8.12
CA VAL A 33 0.87 -9.72 -7.26
C VAL A 33 1.55 -10.62 -6.22
N GLU A 34 0.86 -11.65 -5.71
CA GLU A 34 1.51 -12.65 -4.85
C GLU A 34 2.55 -13.46 -5.64
N ALA A 35 2.25 -13.83 -6.89
CA ALA A 35 3.22 -14.51 -7.75
C ALA A 35 4.47 -13.66 -8.01
N LEU A 36 4.34 -12.35 -8.26
CA LEU A 36 5.48 -11.43 -8.39
C LEU A 36 6.37 -11.45 -7.14
N HIS A 37 5.76 -11.45 -5.96
CA HIS A 37 6.49 -11.47 -4.71
C HIS A 37 7.19 -12.80 -4.43
N GLU A 38 6.53 -13.93 -4.68
CA GLU A 38 7.12 -15.27 -4.55
C GLU A 38 8.28 -15.49 -5.54
N LEU A 39 8.30 -14.77 -6.67
CA LEU A 39 9.44 -14.73 -7.59
C LEU A 39 10.62 -13.85 -7.08
N GLY A 40 10.50 -13.29 -5.89
CA GLY A 40 11.53 -12.51 -5.22
C GLY A 40 11.44 -11.00 -5.43
N ASP A 41 10.34 -10.49 -6.02
CA ASP A 41 10.13 -9.04 -6.14
C ASP A 41 9.57 -8.47 -4.82
N ALA A 42 10.46 -7.83 -4.05
CA ALA A 42 10.11 -7.12 -2.82
C ALA A 42 10.19 -5.59 -3.00
N SER A 43 10.00 -5.10 -4.23
CA SER A 43 9.97 -3.66 -4.50
C SER A 43 8.81 -2.96 -3.77
N PRO A 44 8.95 -1.64 -3.50
CA PRO A 44 7.87 -0.85 -2.91
C PRO A 44 6.55 -0.95 -3.67
N GLU A 45 6.60 -1.00 -4.99
CA GLU A 45 5.44 -1.14 -5.87
C GLU A 45 4.70 -2.46 -5.65
N VAL A 46 5.43 -3.58 -5.56
CA VAL A 46 4.84 -4.91 -5.35
C VAL A 46 4.26 -5.00 -3.94
N LEU A 47 4.98 -4.56 -2.90
CA LEU A 47 4.48 -4.59 -1.53
C LEU A 47 3.23 -3.71 -1.35
N LEU A 48 3.21 -2.53 -1.98
CA LEU A 48 2.03 -1.66 -1.98
C LEU A 48 0.85 -2.35 -2.68
N ALA A 49 1.04 -2.89 -3.88
CA ALA A 49 -0.01 -3.60 -4.61
C ALA A 49 -0.55 -4.81 -3.81
N ARG A 50 0.31 -5.59 -3.15
CA ARG A 50 -0.11 -6.69 -2.26
C ARG A 50 -0.97 -6.20 -1.11
N SER A 51 -0.55 -5.13 -0.43
CA SER A 51 -1.30 -4.55 0.68
C SER A 51 -2.71 -4.12 0.25
N ILE A 52 -2.84 -3.51 -0.93
CA ILE A 52 -4.13 -3.09 -1.50
C ILE A 52 -4.99 -4.30 -1.85
N MET A 53 -4.42 -5.35 -2.47
CA MET A 53 -5.17 -6.54 -2.83
C MET A 53 -5.68 -7.31 -1.61
N ARG A 54 -4.86 -7.40 -0.54
CA ARG A 54 -5.28 -7.98 0.74
C ARG A 54 -6.35 -7.15 1.42
N PHE A 55 -6.21 -5.82 1.38
CA PHE A 55 -7.22 -4.90 1.87
C PHE A 55 -8.57 -5.10 1.17
N PHE A 56 -8.60 -5.20 -0.16
CA PHE A 56 -9.85 -5.45 -0.89
C PHE A 56 -10.47 -6.83 -0.60
N ARG A 57 -9.67 -7.80 -0.16
CA ARG A 57 -10.12 -9.12 0.28
C ARG A 57 -10.52 -9.19 1.75
N ALA A 58 -10.50 -8.06 2.47
CA ALA A 58 -10.70 -8.00 3.91
C ALA A 58 -9.68 -8.82 4.74
N ASP A 59 -8.51 -9.11 4.17
CA ASP A 59 -7.37 -9.68 4.88
C ASP A 59 -6.60 -8.55 5.58
N TRP A 60 -7.17 -8.06 6.69
CA TRP A 60 -6.68 -6.87 7.38
C TRP A 60 -5.29 -7.05 7.98
N SER A 61 -5.03 -8.22 8.58
CA SER A 61 -3.73 -8.55 9.18
C SER A 61 -2.66 -8.71 8.11
N GLY A 62 -2.96 -9.39 6.99
CA GLY A 62 -2.04 -9.52 5.87
C GLY A 62 -1.73 -8.18 5.21
N ALA A 63 -2.73 -7.31 5.04
CA ALA A 63 -2.53 -5.97 4.52
C ALA A 63 -1.59 -5.14 5.42
N LEU A 64 -1.76 -5.20 6.75
CA LEU A 64 -0.86 -4.52 7.69
C LEU A 64 0.56 -5.06 7.64
N ALA A 65 0.73 -6.38 7.57
CA ALA A 65 2.06 -6.98 7.46
C ALA A 65 2.81 -6.48 6.20
N CYS A 66 2.12 -6.41 5.06
CA CYS A 66 2.71 -5.85 3.84
C CYS A 66 3.08 -4.37 3.98
N LEU A 67 2.26 -3.58 4.68
CA LEU A 67 2.57 -2.16 4.95
C LEU A 67 3.76 -2.01 5.89
N ASP A 68 3.91 -2.87 6.90
CA ASP A 68 5.07 -2.84 7.80
C ASP A 68 6.36 -3.23 7.07
N ASP A 69 6.30 -4.21 6.16
CA ASP A 69 7.43 -4.53 5.28
C ASP A 69 7.79 -3.38 4.33
N LEU A 70 6.77 -2.70 3.79
CA LEU A 70 6.94 -1.53 2.94
C LEU A 70 7.56 -0.36 3.71
N ASP A 71 7.09 -0.08 4.93
CA ASP A 71 7.61 0.99 5.79
C ASP A 71 9.09 0.74 6.17
N ARG A 72 9.55 -0.52 6.22
CA ARG A 72 10.97 -0.86 6.47
C ARG A 72 11.89 -0.47 5.31
N ILE A 73 11.42 -0.58 4.06
CA ILE A 73 12.25 -0.33 2.86
C ILE A 73 12.03 1.06 2.26
N ASP A 74 10.84 1.61 2.43
CA ASP A 74 10.41 2.92 1.91
C ASP A 74 9.62 3.68 2.99
N PRO A 75 10.31 4.20 4.02
CA PRO A 75 9.66 4.86 5.15
C PRO A 75 8.85 6.09 4.72
N LEU A 76 7.63 6.21 5.27
CA LEU A 76 6.74 7.37 5.03
C LEU A 76 7.38 8.71 5.44
N GLU A 77 8.15 8.71 6.52
CA GLU A 77 8.73 9.92 7.09
C GLU A 77 10.21 10.05 6.71
N ARG A 78 10.46 10.73 5.57
CA ARG A 78 11.77 11.36 5.35
C ARG A 78 11.73 12.76 5.93
N PHE A 79 12.57 13.01 6.93
CA PHE A 79 12.77 14.34 7.52
C PHE A 79 12.82 15.42 6.42
N GLY A 80 11.88 16.37 6.46
CA GLY A 80 11.90 17.57 5.61
C GLY A 80 10.77 17.75 4.59
N ARG A 81 9.84 16.80 4.40
CA ARG A 81 8.63 17.03 3.57
C ARG A 81 7.36 17.06 4.43
N TYR A 82 6.68 18.20 4.47
CA TYR A 82 5.49 18.42 5.30
C TYR A 82 4.19 17.92 4.64
N LYS A 83 4.18 17.75 3.31
CA LYS A 83 3.03 17.25 2.54
C LYS A 83 3.22 15.79 2.16
N LEU A 84 2.23 14.96 2.48
CA LEU A 84 2.16 13.57 2.03
C LEU A 84 1.74 13.53 0.55
N ASP A 85 2.39 12.69 -0.25
CA ASP A 85 1.87 12.36 -1.57
C ASP A 85 0.68 11.40 -1.50
N ASP A 86 -0.01 11.18 -2.63
CA ASP A 86 -1.18 10.29 -2.67
C ASP A 86 -0.87 8.85 -2.28
N ARG A 87 0.34 8.35 -2.57
CA ARG A 87 0.75 6.99 -2.20
C ARG A 87 0.88 6.89 -0.68
N GLN A 88 1.51 7.88 -0.05
CA GLN A 88 1.68 7.96 1.40
C GLN A 88 0.34 8.14 2.12
N ARG A 89 -0.56 8.97 1.57
CA ARG A 89 -1.94 9.12 2.06
C ARG A 89 -2.71 7.80 2.00
N MET A 90 -2.63 7.08 0.88
CA MET A 90 -3.26 5.78 0.70
C MET A 90 -2.75 4.75 1.72
N ARG A 91 -1.42 4.67 1.92
CA ARG A 91 -0.81 3.76 2.93
C ARG A 91 -1.35 4.06 4.33
N ARG A 92 -1.42 5.33 4.75
CA ARG A 92 -1.98 5.72 6.06
C ARG A 92 -3.46 5.37 6.18
N TYR A 93 -4.25 5.61 5.13
CA TYR A 93 -5.67 5.25 5.12
C TYR A 93 -5.87 3.73 5.30
N ILE A 94 -5.17 2.91 4.51
CA ILE A 94 -5.24 1.45 4.60
C ILE A 94 -4.83 0.99 6.00
N LYS A 95 -3.72 1.51 6.53
CA LYS A 95 -3.23 1.19 7.89
C LYS A 95 -4.28 1.48 8.96
N ALA A 96 -4.84 2.69 8.94
CA ALA A 96 -5.87 3.11 9.89
C ALA A 96 -7.11 2.23 9.81
N ARG A 97 -7.58 1.92 8.59
CA ARG A 97 -8.78 1.10 8.38
C ARG A 97 -8.55 -0.35 8.83
N CYS A 98 -7.41 -0.96 8.50
CA CYS A 98 -7.10 -2.31 8.96
C CYS A 98 -7.02 -2.39 10.50
N LEU A 99 -6.35 -1.43 11.15
CA LEU A 99 -6.27 -1.38 12.62
C LEU A 99 -7.66 -1.25 13.25
N TYR A 100 -8.55 -0.47 12.64
CA TYR A 100 -9.93 -0.33 13.11
C TYR A 100 -10.69 -1.66 13.01
N GLU A 101 -10.62 -2.33 11.86
CA GLU A 101 -11.30 -3.62 11.62
C GLU A 101 -10.76 -4.74 12.54
N LEU A 102 -9.48 -4.69 12.92
CA LEU A 102 -8.88 -5.60 13.90
C LEU A 102 -9.22 -5.25 15.36
N GLY A 103 -9.98 -4.19 15.62
CA GLY A 103 -10.37 -3.77 16.96
C GLY A 103 -9.29 -3.00 17.72
N GLU A 104 -8.17 -2.65 17.06
CA GLU A 104 -7.05 -1.92 17.65
C GLU A 104 -7.31 -0.40 17.66
N LYS A 105 -8.39 0.00 18.33
CA LYS A 105 -8.97 1.37 18.25
C LYS A 105 -7.99 2.49 18.60
N ALA A 106 -7.11 2.29 19.58
CA ALA A 106 -6.11 3.29 19.97
C ALA A 106 -5.12 3.55 18.82
N ARG A 107 -4.51 2.49 18.28
CA ARG A 107 -3.58 2.58 17.15
C ARG A 107 -4.27 3.07 15.88
N ALA A 108 -5.53 2.67 15.65
CA ALA A 108 -6.32 3.17 14.54
C ALA A 108 -6.52 4.69 14.63
N ARG A 109 -6.85 5.20 15.82
CA ARG A 109 -6.99 6.64 16.08
C ARG A 109 -5.69 7.39 15.79
N ASP A 110 -4.56 6.91 16.31
CA ASP A 110 -3.25 7.54 16.08
C ASP A 110 -2.92 7.61 14.58
N ALA A 111 -3.21 6.54 13.84
CA ALA A 111 -3.02 6.50 12.39
C ALA A 111 -3.94 7.48 11.63
N VAL A 112 -5.20 7.64 12.06
CA VAL A 112 -6.15 8.62 11.49
C VAL A 112 -5.72 10.04 11.82
N GLU A 113 -5.31 10.34 13.06
CA GLU A 113 -4.82 11.67 13.43
C GLU A 113 -3.60 12.06 12.59
N GLY A 114 -2.69 11.10 12.36
CA GLY A 114 -1.61 11.25 11.40
C GLY A 114 -2.10 11.51 9.97
N TYR A 115 -3.14 10.83 9.49
CA TYR A 115 -3.70 11.08 8.15
C TYR A 115 -4.34 12.47 8.03
N LEU A 116 -5.18 12.87 8.99
CA LEU A 116 -5.92 14.13 8.97
C LEU A 116 -4.99 15.35 9.08
N ARG A 117 -3.94 15.28 9.91
CA ARG A 117 -2.99 16.38 10.09
C ARG A 117 -2.31 16.84 8.79
N HIS A 118 -2.15 15.95 7.80
CA HIS A 118 -1.60 16.30 6.48
C HIS A 118 -2.67 16.44 5.38
N GLY A 119 -3.93 16.07 5.66
CA GLY A 119 -5.04 16.23 4.73
C GLY A 119 -5.69 17.62 4.75
N SER A 120 -5.47 18.40 5.81
CA SER A 120 -6.05 19.74 6.00
C SER A 120 -5.15 20.90 5.53
N GLY A 121 -4.16 20.63 4.68
CA GLY A 121 -3.23 21.64 4.13
C GLY A 121 -3.66 22.28 2.80
N GLU A 122 -4.96 22.22 2.47
CA GLU A 122 -5.54 22.93 1.32
C GLU A 122 -6.37 24.11 1.82
N GLY A 123 -5.79 25.31 1.68
CA GLY A 123 -6.45 26.57 1.97
C GLY A 123 -5.51 27.61 2.58
N GLU A 124 -4.50 28.05 1.82
CA GLU A 124 -3.88 29.39 1.85
C GLU A 124 -2.56 29.35 1.07
N GLY A 125 -2.55 30.02 -0.09
CA GLY A 125 -1.41 30.12 -0.98
C GLY A 125 -1.85 30.66 -2.34
N GLU A 126 -1.95 31.99 -2.38
CA GLU A 126 -2.10 32.94 -3.51
C GLU A 126 -2.03 32.40 -4.95
#